data_AF-A0AAU5YY08-F1
#
_entry.id   AF-A0AAU5YY08-F1
#
_cell.length_a   1.000
_cell.length_b   1.000
_cell.length_c   1.000
_cell.angle_alpha   90.00
_cell.angle_beta   90.00
_cell.angle_gamma   90.00
#
_symmetry.space_group_name_H-M   'P 1'
#
loop_
_entity.id
_entity.type
_entity.pdbx_description
1 polymer ?
#
loop_
_entity_poly.entity_id
_entity_poly.type
_entity_poly.pdbx_seq_one_letter_code
_entity_poly.pdbx_strand_id
1 'polypeptide(L)'
;MSLAHHIAVVLSTAAAPNPQPDHVTAAGQTANQAAASNSTFADIVTALGPTGMMLVVAVAAFALYVVSLSLHPNAKCNRCKGAGRHRGAVFSYAQRPCSSCNGRGVHPRLGRKVLFKEP
;
A
#
# COMPACT_ATOMS: atom_id res chain seq x y z
N MET A 1 -0.06 -2.82 40.15
CA MET A 1 1.21 -3.58 40.22
C MET A 1 0.86 -4.98 40.67
N SER A 2 0.86 -5.94 39.75
CA SER A 2 0.56 -7.34 40.07
C SER A 2 1.44 -8.22 39.22
N LEU A 3 2.44 -8.79 39.88
CA LEU A 3 3.35 -9.79 39.35
C LEU A 3 2.61 -11.12 39.17
N ALA A 4 2.98 -11.79 38.08
CA ALA A 4 3.17 -13.24 37.93
C ALA A 4 2.18 -14.16 38.64
N HIS A 5 1.42 -14.93 37.87
CA HIS A 5 1.02 -16.27 38.28
C HIS A 5 0.74 -17.19 37.07
N HIS A 6 1.57 -18.23 37.00
CA HIS A 6 1.31 -19.57 36.47
C HIS A 6 1.40 -19.82 34.95
N ILE A 7 2.62 -20.07 34.49
CA ILE A 7 2.88 -21.01 33.40
C ILE A 7 3.03 -22.39 34.06
N ALA A 8 2.17 -23.32 33.68
CA ALA A 8 2.24 -24.71 34.12
C ALA A 8 2.22 -25.65 32.92
N VAL A 9 2.95 -26.75 33.11
CA VAL A 9 2.86 -28.06 32.47
C VAL A 9 3.78 -28.31 31.28
N VAL A 10 4.33 -29.53 31.30
CA VAL A 10 5.02 -30.32 30.25
C VAL A 10 6.55 -30.15 30.35
N LEU A 11 7.39 -31.14 30.73
CA LEU A 11 7.26 -32.60 30.70
C LEU A 11 8.44 -33.25 31.48
N SER A 12 8.12 -34.30 32.23
CA SER A 12 8.94 -35.53 32.42
C SER A 12 10.38 -35.44 32.92
N THR A 13 10.52 -35.68 34.23
CA THR A 13 11.70 -36.28 34.86
C THR A 13 11.87 -37.74 34.40
N ALA A 14 12.82 -37.99 33.50
CA ALA A 14 13.39 -39.32 33.29
C ALA A 14 14.66 -39.46 34.14
N ALA A 15 14.70 -40.49 34.96
CA ALA A 15 15.83 -40.83 35.82
C ALA A 15 16.99 -41.44 35.00
N ALA A 16 18.17 -40.83 35.05
CA ALA A 16 19.50 -41.47 35.04
C ALA A 16 20.59 -40.40 35.27
N PRO A 17 21.64 -40.66 36.08
CA PRO A 17 22.68 -39.69 36.38
C PRO A 17 23.83 -39.80 35.36
N ASN A 18 24.23 -38.69 34.75
CA ASN A 18 25.62 -38.53 34.30
C ASN A 18 25.99 -37.03 34.18
N PRO A 19 27.22 -36.64 34.59
CA PRO A 19 27.63 -35.24 34.67
C PRO A 19 28.35 -34.76 33.38
N GLN A 20 28.51 -33.43 33.31
CA GLN A 20 29.42 -32.61 32.45
C GLN A 20 28.79 -31.85 31.26
N PRO A 21 29.40 -30.71 30.83
CA PRO A 21 28.89 -29.38 31.16
C PRO A 21 28.74 -28.46 29.93
N ASP A 22 28.01 -27.37 30.13
CA ASP A 22 28.04 -26.03 29.54
C ASP A 22 28.68 -25.73 28.17
N HIS A 23 28.07 -24.70 27.54
CA HIS A 23 28.67 -23.67 26.68
C HIS A 23 29.01 -23.94 25.21
N VAL A 24 28.06 -24.42 24.39
CA VAL A 24 28.08 -24.11 22.94
C VAL A 24 26.67 -23.92 22.34
N THR A 25 25.90 -22.96 22.84
CA THR A 25 24.62 -22.59 22.17
C THR A 25 24.33 -21.09 22.17
N ALA A 26 25.38 -20.27 22.02
CA ALA A 26 25.27 -18.82 21.81
C ALA A 26 25.86 -18.36 20.47
N ALA A 27 26.06 -19.27 19.51
CA ALA A 27 26.55 -18.97 18.16
C ALA A 27 25.56 -19.34 17.04
N GLY A 28 24.30 -19.64 17.38
CA GLY A 28 23.29 -20.13 16.44
C GLY A 28 22.22 -19.12 16.04
N GLN A 29 22.26 -17.88 16.52
CA GLN A 29 21.20 -16.88 16.25
C GLN A 29 21.58 -15.82 15.22
N THR A 30 22.86 -15.70 14.86
CA THR A 30 23.34 -14.76 13.81
C THR A 30 23.61 -15.44 12.47
N ALA A 31 23.70 -16.77 12.42
CA ALA A 31 23.98 -17.51 11.19
C ALA A 31 22.74 -17.75 10.30
N ASN A 32 21.52 -17.64 10.84
CA ASN A 32 20.28 -17.88 10.07
C ASN A 32 19.77 -16.64 9.31
N GLN A 33 20.47 -15.50 9.38
CA GLN A 33 20.08 -14.27 8.68
C GLN A 33 20.56 -14.22 7.22
N ALA A 34 21.39 -15.17 6.78
CA ALA A 34 22.01 -15.15 5.45
C ALA A 34 21.36 -16.08 4.42
N ALA A 35 20.33 -16.84 4.79
CA ALA A 35 19.79 -17.91 3.93
C ALA A 35 18.25 -17.90 3.87
N ALA A 36 17.64 -16.81 3.39
CA ALA A 36 16.41 -16.88 2.60
C ALA A 36 15.93 -15.47 2.23
N SER A 37 16.09 -15.10 0.96
CA SER A 37 15.32 -13.98 0.40
C SER A 37 13.79 -14.22 0.44
N ASN A 38 13.36 -15.42 0.85
CA ASN A 38 11.96 -15.84 1.00
C ASN A 38 11.45 -15.88 2.46
N SER A 39 12.30 -15.70 3.48
CA SER A 39 11.87 -15.76 4.90
C SER A 39 11.31 -14.44 5.40
N THR A 40 11.87 -13.31 4.96
CA THR A 40 11.49 -11.97 5.44
C THR A 40 10.01 -11.65 5.22
N PHE A 41 9.42 -12.06 4.10
CA PHE A 41 8.01 -11.76 3.82
C PHE A 41 7.06 -12.54 4.73
N ALA A 42 7.32 -13.83 4.97
CA ALA A 42 6.50 -14.66 5.86
C ALA A 42 6.59 -14.19 7.33
N ASP A 43 7.78 -13.74 7.74
CA ASP A 43 8.02 -13.16 9.08
C ASP A 43 7.29 -11.83 9.26
N ILE A 44 7.31 -10.96 8.24
CA ILE A 44 6.55 -9.71 8.22
C ILE A 44 5.04 -10.00 8.31
N VAL A 45 4.54 -10.96 7.52
CA VAL A 45 3.11 -11.31 7.50
C VAL A 45 2.62 -11.79 8.87
N THR A 46 3.40 -12.62 9.54
CA THR A 46 3.06 -13.12 10.87
C THR A 46 3.23 -12.06 11.96
N ALA A 47 4.21 -11.16 11.84
CA ALA A 47 4.46 -10.09 12.81
C ALA A 47 3.39 -8.99 12.80
N LEU A 48 2.87 -8.61 11.62
CA LEU A 48 1.86 -7.56 11.49
C LEU A 48 0.46 -8.03 11.90
N GLY A 49 0.19 -9.34 11.83
CA GLY A 49 -1.13 -9.90 12.05
C GLY A 49 -2.19 -9.35 11.08
N PRO A 50 -3.47 -9.69 11.27
CA PRO A 50 -4.53 -9.29 10.35
C PRO A 50 -4.78 -7.78 10.30
N THR A 51 -4.65 -7.08 11.44
CA THR A 51 -4.85 -5.62 11.52
C THR A 51 -3.71 -4.84 10.87
N GLY A 52 -2.45 -5.24 11.10
CA GLY A 52 -1.29 -4.62 10.45
C GLY A 52 -1.31 -4.81 8.94
N MET A 53 -1.75 -5.99 8.47
CA MET A 53 -1.91 -6.23 7.04
C MET A 53 -2.97 -5.34 6.38
N MET A 54 -4.11 -5.10 7.04
CA MET A 54 -5.11 -4.16 6.53
C MET A 54 -4.55 -2.74 6.39
N LEU A 55 -3.72 -2.30 7.33
CA LEU A 55 -3.07 -0.99 7.26
C LEU A 55 -2.10 -0.92 6.08
N VAL A 56 -1.25 -1.94 5.90
CA VAL A 56 -0.30 -2.00 4.78
C VAL A 56 -1.04 -1.94 3.43
N VAL A 57 -2.12 -2.73 3.28
CA VAL A 57 -2.94 -2.72 2.06
C VAL A 57 -3.59 -1.35 1.84
N ALA A 58 -4.12 -0.72 2.89
CA ALA A 58 -4.73 0.61 2.78
C ALA A 58 -3.71 1.68 2.33
N VAL A 59 -2.51 1.66 2.91
CA VAL A 59 -1.42 2.59 2.52
C VAL A 59 -0.97 2.31 1.08
N ALA A 60 -0.81 1.05 0.69
CA ALA A 60 -0.45 0.68 -0.68
C ALA A 60 -1.51 1.14 -1.69
N ALA A 61 -2.80 0.90 -1.40
CA ALA A 61 -3.91 1.35 -2.24
C ALA A 61 -3.95 2.88 -2.36
N PHE A 62 -3.72 3.60 -1.25
CA PHE A 62 -3.62 5.06 -1.27
C PHE A 62 -2.45 5.53 -2.14
N ALA A 63 -1.26 4.96 -1.99
CA ALA A 63 -0.10 5.32 -2.80
C ALA A 63 -0.36 5.10 -4.31
N LEU A 64 -0.93 3.96 -4.68
CA LEU A 64 -1.33 3.68 -6.06
C LEU A 64 -2.35 4.69 -6.59
N TYR A 65 -3.30 5.11 -5.75
CA TYR A 65 -4.27 6.14 -6.11
C TYR A 65 -3.59 7.50 -6.36
N VAL A 66 -2.64 7.90 -5.52
CA VAL A 66 -1.87 9.15 -5.71
C VAL A 66 -1.06 9.10 -7.01
N VAL A 67 -0.36 8.00 -7.28
CA VAL A 67 0.38 7.81 -8.54
C VAL A 67 -0.56 7.86 -9.75
N SER A 68 -1.72 7.19 -9.66
CA SER A 68 -2.73 7.22 -10.71
C SER A 68 -3.24 8.63 -10.99
N LEU A 69 -3.51 9.42 -9.94
CA LEU A 69 -3.87 10.83 -10.09
C LEU A 69 -2.75 11.64 -10.72
N SER A 70 -1.48 11.38 -10.38
CA SER A 70 -0.34 12.09 -10.96
C SER A 70 -0.23 11.84 -12.46
N LEU A 71 -0.27 10.58 -12.90
CA LEU A 71 -0.19 10.18 -14.31
C LEU A 71 -1.42 10.61 -15.13
N HIS A 72 -2.61 10.56 -14.55
CA HIS A 72 -3.87 10.89 -15.23
C HIS A 72 -4.61 12.05 -14.55
N PRO A 73 -4.10 13.29 -14.72
CA PRO A 73 -4.65 14.49 -14.08
C PRO A 73 -6.08 14.83 -14.40
N ASN A 74 -6.42 14.57 -15.65
CA ASN A 74 -7.41 15.35 -16.36
C ASN A 74 -8.58 14.41 -16.69
N ALA A 75 -9.77 14.78 -16.26
CA ALA A 75 -11.00 14.11 -16.67
C ALA A 75 -11.56 14.74 -17.94
N LYS A 76 -12.22 13.93 -18.76
CA LYS A 76 -12.93 14.43 -19.94
C LYS A 76 -14.00 15.43 -19.53
N CYS A 77 -14.13 16.51 -20.28
CA CYS A 77 -15.21 17.47 -20.07
C CYS A 77 -16.55 16.80 -20.38
N ASN A 78 -17.51 16.86 -19.45
CA ASN A 78 -18.82 16.23 -19.61
C ASN A 78 -19.66 16.85 -20.72
N ARG A 79 -19.43 18.13 -21.04
CA ARG A 79 -20.18 18.90 -22.06
C ARG A 79 -19.71 18.55 -23.48
N CYS A 80 -18.41 18.59 -23.76
CA CYS A 80 -17.86 18.28 -25.09
C CYS A 80 -17.27 16.87 -25.22
N LYS A 81 -17.40 16.03 -24.20
CA LYS A 81 -16.96 14.62 -24.16
C LYS A 81 -15.47 14.40 -24.51
N GLY A 82 -14.61 15.37 -24.21
CA GLY A 82 -13.18 15.29 -24.55
C GLY A 82 -12.78 16.00 -25.85
N ALA A 83 -13.73 16.39 -26.72
CA ALA A 83 -13.41 16.97 -28.02
C ALA A 83 -12.89 18.42 -27.98
N GLY A 84 -13.10 19.13 -26.86
CA GLY A 84 -12.77 20.56 -26.71
C GLY A 84 -13.66 21.52 -27.51
N ARG A 85 -14.47 21.01 -28.44
CA ARG A 85 -15.22 21.81 -29.42
C ARG A 85 -16.63 21.26 -29.61
N HIS A 86 -17.55 22.12 -30.04
CA HIS A 86 -18.89 21.75 -30.47
C HIS A 86 -19.08 22.07 -31.95
N ARG A 87 -19.67 21.14 -32.70
CA ARG A 87 -20.06 21.38 -34.10
C ARG A 87 -21.38 22.14 -34.14
N GLY A 88 -21.54 23.02 -35.14
CA GLY A 88 -22.80 23.67 -35.43
C GLY A 88 -23.85 22.66 -35.90
N ALA A 89 -25.12 22.90 -35.54
CA ALA A 89 -26.22 22.07 -36.04
C ALA A 89 -26.54 22.35 -37.52
N VAL A 90 -26.34 23.60 -37.96
CA VAL A 90 -26.62 24.05 -39.34
C VAL A 90 -25.40 23.94 -40.25
N PHE A 91 -24.22 24.33 -39.75
CA PHE A 91 -22.98 24.28 -40.50
C PHE A 91 -22.04 23.26 -39.87
N SER A 92 -21.91 22.08 -40.50
CA SER A 92 -21.10 20.96 -40.01
C SER A 92 -19.59 21.26 -40.00
N TYR A 93 -19.14 22.19 -40.85
CA TYR A 93 -17.76 22.68 -40.90
C TYR A 93 -17.45 23.69 -39.79
N ALA A 94 -18.46 24.37 -39.25
CA ALA A 94 -18.28 25.39 -38.21
C ALA A 94 -18.12 24.73 -36.83
N GLN A 95 -17.05 25.07 -36.14
CA GLN A 95 -16.76 24.59 -34.79
C GLN A 95 -16.61 25.78 -33.83
N ARG A 96 -17.23 25.67 -32.65
CA ARG A 96 -17.01 26.63 -31.56
C ARG A 96 -16.24 25.98 -30.40
N PRO A 97 -15.34 26.69 -29.72
CA PRO A 97 -14.71 26.18 -28.51
C PRO A 97 -15.77 25.89 -27.45
N CYS A 98 -15.59 24.82 -26.70
CA CYS A 98 -16.48 24.51 -25.59
C CYS A 98 -16.28 25.53 -24.47
N SER A 99 -17.34 26.24 -24.10
CA SER A 99 -17.31 27.25 -23.02
C SER A 99 -17.08 26.67 -21.62
N SER A 100 -17.31 25.36 -21.43
CA SER A 100 -17.06 24.74 -20.13
C SER A 100 -15.57 24.50 -19.91
N CYS A 101 -14.85 23.93 -20.89
CA CYS A 101 -13.42 23.62 -20.76
C CYS A 101 -12.50 24.62 -21.47
N ASN A 102 -13.06 25.70 -22.03
CA ASN A 102 -12.36 26.71 -22.83
C ASN A 102 -11.50 26.10 -23.94
N GLY A 103 -12.06 25.14 -24.69
CA GLY A 103 -11.34 24.51 -25.79
C GLY A 103 -10.42 23.33 -25.42
N ARG A 104 -10.10 23.12 -24.13
CA ARG A 104 -9.13 22.10 -23.69
C ARG A 104 -9.63 20.66 -23.78
N GLY A 105 -10.93 20.44 -23.82
CA GLY A 105 -11.55 19.10 -23.84
C GLY A 105 -11.53 18.37 -22.49
N VAL A 106 -10.72 18.83 -21.54
CA VAL A 106 -10.53 18.20 -20.23
C VAL A 106 -10.59 19.19 -19.08
N HIS A 107 -10.82 18.67 -17.88
CA HIS A 107 -10.84 19.38 -16.60
C HIS A 107 -9.94 18.67 -15.58
N PRO A 108 -9.21 19.40 -14.72
CA PRO A 108 -8.43 18.79 -13.65
C PRO A 108 -9.36 18.06 -12.66
N ARG A 109 -9.03 16.80 -12.32
CA ARG A 109 -9.80 16.00 -11.35
C ARG A 109 -9.72 16.60 -9.95
N LEU A 110 -10.78 16.43 -9.15
CA LEU A 110 -10.82 16.91 -7.76
C LEU A 110 -9.67 16.35 -6.93
N GLY A 111 -9.36 15.05 -7.09
CA GLY A 111 -8.22 14.43 -6.40
C GLY A 111 -6.90 15.13 -6.68
N ARG A 112 -6.69 15.67 -7.90
CA ARG A 112 -5.52 16.51 -8.17
C ARG A 112 -5.58 17.80 -7.38
N LYS A 113 -6.69 18.54 -7.46
CA LYS A 113 -6.84 19.85 -6.81
C LYS A 113 -6.64 19.80 -5.28
N VAL A 114 -7.02 18.68 -4.66
CA VAL A 114 -6.90 18.49 -3.21
C VAL A 114 -5.49 18.07 -2.79
N LEU A 115 -4.86 17.11 -3.51
CA LEU A 115 -3.53 16.62 -3.14
C LEU A 115 -2.39 17.47 -3.70
N PHE A 116 -2.51 17.89 -4.96
CA PHE A 116 -1.54 18.67 -5.70
C PHE A 116 -2.15 20.05 -5.89
N LYS A 117 -2.00 20.89 -4.87
CA LYS A 117 -2.45 22.28 -4.87
C LYS A 117 -1.61 23.08 -5.87
N GLU A 118 -1.87 22.88 -7.16
CA GLU A 118 -1.33 23.70 -8.25
C GLU A 118 -2.32 24.86 -8.52
N PRO A 119 -1.82 26.08 -8.77
CA PRO A 119 -2.63 27.29 -9.02
C PRO A 119 -3.48 27.20 -10.29
#